data_AF-A0A183MU90-F1
#
_entry.id   AF-A0A183MU90-F1
#
_cell.length_a   1.000
_cell.length_b   1.000
_cell.length_c   1.000
_cell.angle_alpha   90.00
_cell.angle_beta   90.00
_cell.angle_gamma   90.00
#
_symmetry.space_group_name_H-M   'P 1'
#
loop_
_entity.id
_entity.type
_entity.pdbx_description
1 polymer ?
#
loop_
_entity_poly.entity_id
_entity_poly.type
_entity_poly.pdbx_seq_one_letter_code
_entity_poly.pdbx_strand_id
1 'polypeptide(L)'
;MNDNWKWVDEALTSTCQELLCSKKHHHKDWISMETMGQLQESRNKETAINNSRTRTEKFIAQAEYPEANKQVKRSTRADKQIYMKELSRTIEKAEREGNMRQLYDTTKRSTGKCGKPEKPVKDKASQSLRFKNRGTDK
;
A
#
# COMPACT_ATOMS: atom_id res chain seq x y z
N MET A 1 -21.88 -17.55 31.97
CA MET A 1 -20.49 -18.05 32.18
C MET A 1 -19.69 -18.16 30.88
N ASN A 2 -20.34 -18.34 29.71
CA ASN A 2 -19.66 -18.44 28.41
C ASN A 2 -19.15 -17.08 27.87
N ASP A 3 -19.78 -15.98 28.26
CA ASP A 3 -19.48 -14.64 27.73
C ASP A 3 -18.13 -14.09 28.23
N ASN A 4 -17.72 -14.49 29.43
CA ASN A 4 -16.45 -14.05 30.02
C ASN A 4 -15.26 -14.67 29.27
N TRP A 5 -15.38 -15.95 28.87
CA TRP A 5 -14.38 -16.63 28.04
C TRP A 5 -14.31 -16.06 26.64
N LYS A 6 -15.46 -15.66 26.07
CA LYS A 6 -15.52 -15.00 24.77
C LYS A 6 -14.80 -13.65 24.78
N TRP A 7 -14.98 -12.84 25.83
CA TRP A 7 -14.29 -11.56 25.98
C TRP A 7 -12.77 -11.75 26.11
N VAL A 8 -12.32 -12.76 26.87
CA VAL A 8 -10.87 -13.07 27.01
C VAL A 8 -10.28 -13.50 25.67
N ASP A 9 -10.96 -14.36 24.92
CA ASP A 9 -10.52 -14.82 23.60
C ASP A 9 -10.48 -13.69 22.56
N GLU A 10 -11.48 -12.81 22.57
CA GLU A 10 -11.53 -11.59 21.73
C GLU A 10 -10.42 -10.60 22.10
N ALA A 11 -10.14 -10.41 23.39
CA ALA A 11 -9.06 -9.53 23.86
C ALA A 11 -7.68 -10.08 23.48
N LEU A 12 -7.45 -11.38 23.63
CA LEU A 12 -6.23 -12.07 23.19
C LEU A 12 -6.06 -11.97 21.68
N THR A 13 -7.12 -12.25 20.91
CA THR A 13 -7.12 -12.15 19.45
C THR A 13 -6.87 -10.72 18.98
N SER A 14 -7.48 -9.72 19.61
CA SER A 14 -7.27 -8.30 19.32
C SER A 14 -5.82 -7.89 19.60
N THR A 15 -5.27 -8.31 20.73
CA THR A 15 -3.88 -8.04 21.10
C THR A 15 -2.90 -8.70 20.13
N CYS A 16 -3.18 -9.95 19.73
CA CYS A 16 -2.40 -10.65 18.71
C CYS A 16 -2.49 -9.97 17.34
N GLN A 17 -3.65 -9.48 16.91
CA GLN A 17 -3.80 -8.73 15.66
C GLN A 17 -3.07 -7.38 15.69
N GLU A 18 -3.07 -6.69 16.84
CA GLU A 18 -2.40 -5.41 17.04
C GLU A 18 -0.87 -5.56 17.09
N LEU A 19 -0.38 -6.63 17.73
CA LEU A 19 1.06 -6.93 17.84
C LEU A 19 1.63 -7.53 16.56
N LEU A 20 0.92 -8.48 15.93
CA LEU A 20 1.36 -9.10 14.68
C LEU A 20 1.18 -8.17 13.48
N CYS A 21 0.62 -6.97 13.71
CA CYS A 21 0.34 -5.93 12.74
C CYS A 21 -0.03 -6.57 11.41
N SER A 22 -1.23 -7.17 11.34
CA SER A 22 -1.71 -7.87 10.16
C SER A 22 -1.24 -7.07 8.95
N LYS A 23 -0.30 -7.62 8.16
CA LYS A 23 0.04 -7.09 6.85
C LYS A 23 -1.24 -7.26 6.07
N LYS A 24 -2.21 -6.37 6.29
CA LYS A 24 -3.34 -6.19 5.41
C LYS A 24 -2.61 -6.04 4.10
N HIS A 25 -2.80 -7.03 3.22
CA HIS A 25 -2.40 -6.91 1.85
C HIS A 25 -3.19 -5.69 1.41
N HIS A 26 -2.58 -4.51 1.59
CA HIS A 26 -3.02 -3.32 0.94
C HIS A 26 -2.99 -3.78 -0.50
N HIS A 27 -4.19 -3.96 -1.04
CA HIS A 27 -4.34 -3.90 -2.47
C HIS A 27 -3.49 -2.72 -2.89
N LYS A 28 -2.64 -2.91 -3.90
CA LYS A 28 -1.76 -1.84 -4.35
C LYS A 28 -2.66 -0.76 -4.95
N ASP A 29 -3.27 0.06 -4.10
CA ASP A 29 -4.21 1.15 -4.43
C ASP A 29 -3.49 2.25 -5.23
N TRP A 30 -2.18 2.12 -5.40
CA TRP A 30 -1.38 2.96 -6.26
C TRP A 30 -1.44 2.56 -7.74
N ILE A 31 -1.89 1.34 -8.09
CA ILE A 31 -1.99 0.93 -9.49
C ILE A 31 -3.20 1.62 -10.13
N SER A 32 -2.96 2.40 -11.18
CA SER A 32 -3.98 3.09 -11.95
C SER A 32 -4.85 2.12 -12.74
N MET A 33 -6.10 2.53 -13.03
CA MET A 33 -6.98 1.81 -13.96
C MET A 33 -6.36 1.66 -15.35
N GLU A 34 -5.57 2.65 -15.79
CA GLU A 34 -4.87 2.60 -17.07
C GLU A 34 -3.84 1.46 -17.09
N THR A 35 -3.02 1.34 -16.05
CA THR A 35 -2.05 0.24 -15.89
C THR A 35 -2.73 -1.12 -15.81
N MET A 36 -3.90 -1.19 -15.16
CA MET A 36 -4.72 -2.41 -15.14
C MET A 36 -5.23 -2.79 -16.53
N GLY A 37 -5.64 -1.82 -17.35
CA GLY A 37 -6.04 -2.05 -18.74
C GLY A 37 -4.89 -2.60 -19.59
N GLN A 38 -3.71 -1.99 -19.49
CA GLN A 38 -2.50 -2.45 -20.19
C GLN A 38 -2.07 -3.86 -19.76
N LEU A 39 -2.24 -4.19 -18.47
CA LEU A 39 -1.96 -5.53 -17.95
C LEU A 39 -2.93 -6.57 -18.52
N GLN A 40 -4.21 -6.22 -18.64
CA GLN A 40 -5.19 -7.09 -19.27
C GLN A 40 -4.89 -7.31 -20.75
N GLU A 41 -4.49 -6.26 -21.47
CA GLU A 41 -4.08 -6.36 -22.88
C GLU A 41 -2.85 -7.25 -23.06
N SER A 42 -1.85 -7.11 -22.17
CA SER A 42 -0.66 -7.98 -22.15
C SER A 42 -1.02 -9.45 -21.93
N ARG A 43 -1.99 -9.75 -21.05
CA ARG A 43 -2.50 -11.12 -20.84
C ARG A 43 -3.21 -11.64 -22.08
N ASN A 44 -4.03 -10.83 -22.74
CA ASN A 44 -4.72 -11.23 -23.96
C ASN A 44 -3.72 -11.58 -25.06
N LYS A 45 -2.63 -10.81 -25.20
CA LYS A 45 -1.53 -11.09 -26.14
C LYS A 45 -0.81 -12.40 -25.82
N GLU A 46 -0.56 -12.68 -24.55
CA GLU A 46 0.00 -13.98 -24.11
C GLU A 46 -0.93 -15.15 -24.44
N THR A 47 -2.23 -14.95 -24.26
CA THR A 47 -3.26 -15.94 -24.59
C THR A 47 -3.33 -16.18 -26.10
N ALA A 48 -3.16 -15.13 -26.92
CA ALA A 48 -3.10 -15.24 -28.37
C ALA A 48 -1.87 -16.04 -28.86
N ILE A 49 -0.72 -15.92 -28.19
CA ILE A 49 0.46 -16.76 -28.48
C ILE A 49 0.15 -18.23 -28.19
N ASN A 50 -0.44 -18.52 -27.03
CA ASN A 50 -0.74 -19.89 -26.60
C ASN A 50 -1.82 -20.56 -27.46
N ASN A 51 -2.79 -19.79 -27.94
CA ASN A 51 -3.88 -20.27 -28.79
C ASN A 51 -3.59 -20.19 -30.30
N SER A 52 -2.41 -19.72 -30.70
CA SER A 52 -2.04 -19.58 -32.11
C SER A 52 -2.10 -20.92 -32.84
N ARG A 53 -2.81 -20.96 -33.97
CA ARG A 53 -3.02 -22.19 -34.75
C ARG A 53 -2.06 -22.29 -35.92
N THR A 54 -1.68 -21.14 -36.48
CA THR A 54 -0.79 -21.05 -37.64
C THR A 54 0.56 -20.43 -37.24
N ARG A 55 1.64 -20.84 -37.92
CA ARG A 55 3.01 -20.32 -37.67
C ARG A 55 3.11 -18.80 -37.79
N THR A 56 2.35 -18.20 -38.71
CA THR A 56 2.31 -16.75 -38.94
C THR A 56 1.65 -16.00 -37.79
N GLU A 57 0.52 -16.49 -37.27
CA GLU A 57 -0.16 -15.89 -36.11
C GLU A 57 0.75 -15.89 -34.88
N LYS A 58 1.44 -17.01 -34.66
CA LYS A 58 2.43 -17.13 -33.57
C LYS A 58 3.55 -16.10 -33.72
N PHE A 59 4.08 -15.93 -34.93
CA PHE A 59 5.15 -14.98 -35.20
C PHE A 59 4.71 -13.53 -34.94
N ILE A 60 3.51 -13.15 -35.38
CA ILE A 60 2.95 -11.81 -35.16
C ILE A 60 2.75 -11.55 -33.66
N ALA A 61 2.05 -12.46 -32.96
CA ALA A 61 1.76 -12.30 -31.54
C ALA A 61 3.04 -12.27 -30.68
N GLN A 62 4.04 -13.07 -31.05
CA GLN A 62 5.33 -13.11 -30.36
C GLN A 62 6.18 -11.86 -30.60
N ALA A 63 6.00 -11.16 -31.72
CA ALA A 63 6.63 -9.87 -31.98
C ALA A 63 5.99 -8.71 -31.19
N GLU A 64 4.68 -8.77 -30.92
CA GLU A 64 3.92 -7.71 -30.21
C GLU A 64 4.03 -7.78 -28.67
N TYR A 65 4.12 -9.00 -28.12
CA TYR A 65 4.17 -9.23 -26.67
C TYR A 65 5.31 -8.49 -25.92
N PRO A 66 6.55 -8.41 -26.44
CA PRO A 66 7.64 -7.71 -25.76
C PRO A 66 7.34 -6.24 -25.55
N GLU A 67 6.67 -5.58 -26.50
CA GLU A 67 6.38 -4.15 -26.40
C GLU A 67 5.26 -3.88 -25.39
N ALA A 68 4.21 -4.71 -25.38
CA ALA A 68 3.16 -4.64 -24.36
C ALA A 68 3.71 -4.82 -22.93
N ASN A 69 4.61 -5.81 -22.74
CA ASN A 69 5.25 -6.03 -21.44
C ASN A 69 6.15 -4.86 -21.00
N LYS A 70 6.85 -4.21 -21.94
CA LYS A 70 7.60 -2.97 -21.63
C LYS A 70 6.66 -1.86 -21.18
N GLN A 71 5.52 -1.68 -21.84
CA GLN A 71 4.55 -0.64 -21.50
C GLN A 71 3.99 -0.84 -20.09
N VAL A 72 3.58 -2.06 -19.74
CA VAL A 72 3.12 -2.41 -18.38
C VAL A 72 4.18 -2.10 -17.33
N LYS A 73 5.45 -2.42 -17.59
CA LYS A 73 6.56 -2.10 -16.66
C LYS A 73 6.76 -0.59 -16.50
N ARG A 74 6.64 0.18 -17.59
CA ARG A 74 6.76 1.65 -17.57
C ARG A 74 5.63 2.29 -16.77
N SER A 75 4.37 1.92 -17.03
CA SER A 75 3.21 2.47 -16.32
C SER A 75 3.19 2.10 -14.84
N THR A 76 3.53 0.84 -14.51
CA THR A 76 3.71 0.40 -13.11
C THR A 76 4.79 1.22 -12.38
N ARG A 77 5.88 1.61 -13.07
CA ARG A 77 6.91 2.47 -12.47
C ARG A 77 6.40 3.90 -12.26
N ALA A 78 5.67 4.45 -13.24
CA ALA A 78 5.12 5.80 -13.19
C ALA A 78 4.08 5.94 -12.07
N ASP A 79 3.12 5.01 -11.98
CA ASP A 79 2.10 4.97 -10.94
C ASP A 79 2.71 4.97 -9.53
N LYS A 80 3.76 4.17 -9.33
CA LYS A 80 4.50 4.15 -8.06
C LYS A 80 5.15 5.50 -7.75
N GLN A 81 5.73 6.17 -8.74
CA GLN A 81 6.35 7.48 -8.54
C GLN A 81 5.31 8.56 -8.21
N ILE A 82 4.16 8.54 -8.88
CA ILE A 82 3.04 9.45 -8.59
C ILE A 82 2.55 9.23 -7.16
N TYR A 83 2.31 7.99 -6.77
CA TYR A 83 1.88 7.65 -5.41
C TYR A 83 2.87 8.10 -4.34
N MET A 84 4.18 7.89 -4.54
CA MET A 84 5.19 8.36 -3.62
C MET A 84 5.24 9.89 -3.53
N LYS A 85 5.09 10.60 -4.67
CA LYS A 85 5.06 12.06 -4.71
C LYS A 85 3.86 12.62 -3.95
N GLU A 86 2.68 12.03 -4.12
CA GLU A 86 1.47 12.41 -3.39
C GLU A 86 1.60 12.20 -1.88
N LEU A 87 2.21 11.08 -1.46
CA LEU A 87 2.53 10.86 -0.05
C LEU A 87 3.47 11.93 0.50
N SER A 88 4.56 12.26 -0.20
CA SER A 88 5.48 13.32 0.22
C SER A 88 4.76 14.67 0.35
N ARG A 89 3.92 15.03 -0.63
CA ARG A 89 3.10 16.25 -0.60
C ARG A 89 2.19 16.30 0.62
N THR A 90 1.62 15.15 0.99
CA THR A 90 0.73 15.03 2.17
C THR A 90 1.50 15.19 3.47
N ILE A 91 2.72 14.64 3.55
CA ILE A 91 3.62 14.80 4.70
C ILE A 91 3.98 16.29 4.88
N GLU A 92 4.42 16.97 3.82
CA GLU A 92 4.77 18.39 3.86
C GLU A 92 3.59 19.27 4.31
N LYS A 93 2.37 18.95 3.84
CA LYS A 93 1.16 19.64 4.28
C LYS A 93 0.88 19.43 5.77
N ALA A 94 0.98 18.20 6.26
CA ALA A 94 0.76 17.88 7.66
C ALA A 94 1.80 18.54 8.59
N GLU A 95 3.05 18.68 8.14
CA GLU A 95 4.10 19.43 8.85
C GLU A 95 3.73 20.90 8.99
N ARG A 96 3.27 21.54 7.91
CA ARG A 96 2.85 22.95 7.92
C ARG A 96 1.63 23.19 8.81
N GLU A 97 0.69 22.26 8.84
CA GLU A 97 -0.53 22.34 9.65
C GLU A 97 -0.31 21.92 11.12
N GLY A 98 0.88 21.37 11.46
CA GLY A 98 1.16 20.83 12.79
C GLY A 98 0.35 19.57 13.14
N ASN A 99 -0.19 18.86 12.15
CA ASN A 99 -1.00 17.66 12.34
C ASN A 99 -0.13 16.41 12.53
N MET A 100 0.40 16.26 13.76
CA MET A 100 1.34 15.19 14.10
C MET A 100 0.79 13.76 13.91
N ARG A 101 -0.53 13.58 14.02
CA ARG A 101 -1.16 12.25 13.83
C ARG A 101 -1.14 11.83 12.36
N GLN A 102 -1.54 12.73 11.44
CA GLN A 102 -1.51 12.44 10.01
C GLN A 102 -0.08 12.26 9.48
N LEU A 103 0.86 13.05 10.00
CA LEU A 103 2.28 12.91 9.67
C LEU A 103 2.80 11.51 10.04
N TYR A 104 2.45 11.01 11.22
CA TYR A 104 2.84 9.67 11.66
C TYR A 104 2.23 8.56 10.78
N ASP A 105 0.92 8.62 10.51
CA ASP A 105 0.22 7.60 9.71
C ASP A 105 0.72 7.56 8.25
N THR A 106 1.01 8.73 7.66
CA THR A 106 1.56 8.84 6.28
C THR A 106 3.01 8.38 6.19
N THR A 107 3.84 8.68 7.20
CA THR A 107 5.23 8.19 7.29
C THR A 107 5.31 6.68 7.48
N LYS A 108 4.36 6.11 8.25
CA LYS A 108 4.22 4.66 8.41
C LYS A 108 3.85 3.99 7.08
N ARG A 109 2.96 4.61 6.30
CA ARG A 109 2.57 4.16 4.96
C ARG A 109 3.72 4.24 3.95
N SER A 110 4.51 5.32 3.96
CA SER A 110 5.62 5.52 3.00
C SER A 110 6.78 4.54 3.23
N THR A 111 7.03 4.17 4.49
CA THR A 111 8.11 3.24 4.85
C THR A 111 7.73 1.78 4.71
N GLY A 112 6.44 1.45 4.55
CA GLY A 112 5.94 0.08 4.52
C GLY A 112 6.21 -0.70 5.81
N LYS A 113 6.62 -0.02 6.89
CA LYS A 113 6.99 -0.61 8.17
C LYS A 113 5.76 -0.66 9.08
N CYS A 114 5.37 -1.87 9.41
CA CYS A 114 4.30 -2.17 10.34
C CYS A 114 4.92 -2.63 11.66
N GLY A 115 5.01 -1.73 12.63
CA GLY A 115 5.51 -2.00 13.98
C GLY A 115 5.30 -0.79 14.89
N LYS A 116 5.27 -1.01 16.21
CA LYS A 116 5.30 0.09 17.19
C LYS A 116 6.60 0.90 16.97
N PRO A 117 6.55 2.24 17.01
CA PRO A 117 7.76 3.03 16.91
C PRO A 117 8.59 2.75 18.16
N GLU A 118 9.81 2.26 17.97
CA GLU A 118 10.73 1.91 19.06
C GLU A 118 11.12 3.13 19.92
N LYS A 119 10.89 4.35 19.40
CA LYS A 119 11.17 5.62 20.06
C LYS A 119 10.01 6.62 19.90
N PRO A 120 9.64 7.36 20.96
CA PRO A 120 8.70 8.47 20.86
C PRO A 120 9.21 9.55 19.91
N VAL A 121 8.33 10.13 19.09
CA VAL A 121 8.66 11.26 18.22
C VAL A 121 8.97 12.47 19.10
N LYS A 122 10.12 13.10 18.87
CA LYS A 122 10.60 14.29 19.60
C LYS A 122 10.51 15.52 18.71
N ASP A 123 10.21 16.67 19.29
CA ASP A 123 10.33 17.96 18.62
C ASP A 123 11.80 18.42 18.53
N LYS A 124 12.03 19.59 17.92
CA LYS A 124 13.37 20.20 17.80
C LYS A 124 14.00 20.55 19.15
N ALA A 125 13.22 20.63 20.22
CA ALA A 125 13.68 20.86 21.59
C ALA A 125 13.95 19.54 22.35
N SER A 126 13.97 18.40 21.65
CA SER A 126 14.11 17.05 22.23
C SER A 126 12.98 16.67 23.19
N GLN A 127 11.87 17.42 23.19
CA GLN A 127 10.72 17.14 24.02
C GLN A 127 9.85 16.09 23.34
N SER A 128 9.47 15.05 24.10
CA SER A 128 8.61 13.98 23.60
C SER A 128 7.22 14.54 23.32
N LEU A 129 6.74 14.42 22.08
CA LEU A 129 5.36 14.74 21.72
C LEU A 129 4.44 13.68 22.35
N ARG A 130 3.89 14.01 23.54
CA ARG A 130 2.85 13.18 24.16
C ARG A 130 1.56 13.41 23.39
N PHE A 131 1.09 12.37 22.70
CA PHE A 131 -0.29 12.32 22.23
C PHE A 131 -1.21 12.27 23.45
N LYS A 132 -1.86 13.38 23.78
CA LYS A 132 -2.97 13.38 24.73
C LYS A 132 -4.14 12.70 24.02
N ASN A 133 -4.39 11.44 24.32
CA ASN A 133 -5.70 10.85 24.04
C ASN A 133 -6.71 11.65 24.86
N ARG A 134 -7.54 12.47 24.21
CA ARG A 134 -8.71 13.06 24.84
C ARG A 134 -9.59 11.87 25.26
N GLY A 135 -9.57 11.55 26.55
CA GLY A 135 -10.59 10.71 27.15
C GLY A 135 -11.94 11.37 26.92
N THR A 136 -12.82 10.68 26.23
CA THR A 136 -14.25 10.90 26.36
C THR A 136 -14.65 10.32 27.70
N ASP A 137 -14.57 11.13 28.76
CA ASP A 137 -15.30 10.84 29.99
C ASP A 137 -16.77 11.23 29.76
N LYS A 138 -17.67 10.31 30.11
CA LYS A 138 -19.11 10.51 30.20
C LYS A 138 -19.45 11.39 31.39
#